data_AF-A0A1N6IJ16-F1
#
_entry.id   AF-A0A1N6IJ16-F1
#
_cell.length_a   1.000
_cell.length_b   1.000
_cell.length_c   1.000
_cell.angle_alpha   90.00
_cell.angle_beta   90.00
_cell.angle_gamma   90.00
#
_symmetry.space_group_name_H-M   'P 1'
#
loop_
_entity.id
_entity.type
_entity.pdbx_description
1 polymer ?
#
loop_
_entity_poly.entity_id
_entity_poly.type
_entity_poly.pdbx_seq_one_letter_code
_entity_poly.pdbx_strand_id
1 'polypeptide(L)'
;MFKYKILDLFSGAGGFSYGLDQLKEFETVLATDFNEAALLTLKKNIPNAKTICGDILHSTLKEEIITSAKDLNVNMIIGGPPCQGFSNKGKKLGLSDPRNYLFLEYLDIVRRLEPELFIIENVKTMLTASDGYFIQEIKKHINELGYVLNYKVLDSSDYGVPQKRKRAILLAHKKQLLNFPLKNDISNTVRDAISDLDYLNSGEGKENSQYLREIRSPYQEKMRTDSYELYNHIATNHSELALKKLSMIPPEKGKEYLPKEYHGKQKFKTTWSRLEWDKPSPTIDTRFDTPSNGKNSHPFLNRAITPREAARIQSFPDTFRFYGNKTAICTQIGNAVPPLMAKAIGESIINTLSKRSSIFTDQYQLYNGDAYKVIEELINSKRTVDHVITDPPYNISKKNNFDTMNNAKRKGIDFGEWDKEFDLYSWIELYSSILTKDGSFIIFCSYRYISYICDAMEANNIIVKDVIKWVKSNPMPRNINRRYVQDTEFAIWGVKKGSKWIFNKPDNHPYLRPEFKTPTVLGKERTAHPTQKSLNLMENLIKIHTNPGQTIIDPFMGSGTTGVAS
;
A
#
# COMPACT_ATOMS: atom_id res chain seq x y z
N MET A 1 -5.87 20.42 9.83
CA MET A 1 -5.24 19.23 9.22
C MET A 1 -6.33 18.18 9.11
N PHE A 2 -6.54 17.59 7.93
CA PHE A 2 -7.55 16.54 7.75
C PHE A 2 -7.17 15.33 8.61
N LYS A 3 -8.12 14.76 9.35
CA LYS A 3 -7.90 13.64 10.26
C LYS A 3 -8.80 12.47 9.83
N TYR A 4 -8.21 11.30 9.64
CA TYR A 4 -8.96 10.07 9.40
C TYR A 4 -9.60 9.60 10.69
N LYS A 5 -10.92 9.66 10.74
CA LYS A 5 -11.74 9.13 11.81
C LYS A 5 -12.07 7.67 11.50
N ILE A 6 -11.48 6.78 12.28
CA ILE A 6 -11.45 5.35 12.04
C ILE A 6 -12.62 4.67 12.75
N LEU A 7 -13.28 3.79 12.00
CA LEU A 7 -14.07 2.66 12.51
C LEU A 7 -13.23 1.38 12.44
N ASP A 8 -12.90 0.79 13.59
CA ASP A 8 -12.22 -0.50 13.68
C ASP A 8 -13.21 -1.64 13.85
N LEU A 9 -13.43 -2.41 12.77
CA LEU A 9 -14.28 -3.60 12.76
C LEU A 9 -13.45 -4.83 13.13
N PHE A 10 -13.99 -5.71 13.98
CA PHE A 10 -13.24 -6.87 14.51
C PHE A 10 -11.98 -6.43 15.26
N SER A 11 -12.13 -5.36 16.05
CA SER A 11 -11.04 -4.59 16.64
C SER A 11 -10.15 -5.37 17.61
N GLY A 12 -10.67 -6.45 18.22
CA GLY A 12 -9.99 -7.17 19.27
C GLY A 12 -9.54 -6.24 20.38
N ALA A 13 -8.30 -6.37 20.83
CA ALA A 13 -7.73 -5.47 21.83
C ALA A 13 -7.38 -4.07 21.29
N GLY A 14 -7.45 -3.84 19.98
CA GLY A 14 -7.14 -2.55 19.37
C GLY A 14 -5.66 -2.34 19.00
N GLY A 15 -4.89 -3.40 18.77
CA GLY A 15 -3.48 -3.26 18.37
C GLY A 15 -3.29 -2.53 17.03
N PHE A 16 -4.22 -2.74 16.08
CA PHE A 16 -4.20 -2.04 14.79
C PHE A 16 -4.53 -0.55 14.99
N SER A 17 -5.68 -0.26 15.62
CA SER A 17 -6.10 1.09 16.03
C SER A 17 -4.99 1.84 16.77
N TYR A 18 -4.43 1.25 17.83
CA TYR A 18 -3.43 1.89 18.67
C TYR A 18 -2.18 2.31 17.89
N GLY A 19 -1.72 1.47 16.95
CA GLY A 19 -0.57 1.78 16.10
C GLY A 19 -0.82 2.94 15.13
N LEU A 20 -2.04 3.04 14.57
CA LEU A 20 -2.43 4.17 13.73
C LEU A 20 -2.62 5.45 14.54
N ASP A 21 -3.23 5.36 15.73
CA ASP A 21 -3.45 6.50 16.65
C ASP A 21 -2.14 7.13 17.18
N GLN A 22 -0.98 6.48 16.97
CA GLN A 22 0.33 7.10 17.21
C GLN A 22 0.69 8.22 16.22
N LEU A 23 -0.12 8.39 15.18
CA LEU A 23 0.05 9.39 14.12
C LEU A 23 -1.11 10.38 14.22
N LYS A 24 -0.79 11.68 14.24
CA LYS A 24 -1.78 12.76 14.44
C LYS A 24 -2.87 12.82 13.37
N GLU A 25 -2.62 12.25 12.20
CA GLU A 25 -3.52 12.18 11.06
C GLU A 25 -4.63 11.14 11.24
N PHE A 26 -4.54 10.25 12.25
CA PHE A 26 -5.51 9.19 12.48
C PHE A 26 -6.13 9.31 13.88
N GLU A 27 -7.38 8.90 14.01
CA GLU A 27 -8.10 8.81 15.27
C GLU A 27 -9.14 7.70 15.23
N THR A 28 -8.99 6.73 16.12
CA THR A 28 -10.01 5.72 16.34
C THR A 28 -11.17 6.30 17.14
N VAL A 29 -12.31 6.49 16.47
CA VAL A 29 -13.52 7.08 17.07
C VAL A 29 -14.58 6.04 17.41
N LEU A 30 -14.58 4.91 16.70
CA LEU A 30 -15.53 3.82 16.90
C LEU A 30 -14.83 2.47 16.71
N ALA A 31 -15.09 1.52 17.60
CA ALA A 31 -14.57 0.16 17.50
C ALA A 31 -15.65 -0.87 17.83
N THR A 32 -15.64 -1.98 17.11
CA THR A 32 -16.60 -3.08 17.32
C THR A 32 -15.89 -4.42 17.47
N ASP A 33 -16.43 -5.25 18.36
CA ASP A 33 -16.05 -6.65 18.50
C ASP A 33 -17.17 -7.39 19.25
N PHE A 34 -17.29 -8.69 19.04
CA PHE A 34 -18.22 -9.53 19.81
C PHE A 34 -17.65 -9.94 21.18
N ASN A 35 -16.35 -9.73 21.40
CA ASN A 35 -15.66 -10.06 22.64
C ASN A 35 -15.58 -8.86 23.59
N GLU A 36 -16.40 -8.90 24.65
CA GLU A 36 -16.48 -7.85 25.66
C GLU A 36 -15.13 -7.56 26.36
N ALA A 37 -14.34 -8.59 26.67
CA ALA A 37 -13.04 -8.41 27.33
C ALA A 37 -12.03 -7.69 26.42
N ALA A 38 -12.09 -7.95 25.11
CA ALA A 38 -11.26 -7.28 24.13
C ALA A 38 -11.65 -5.79 23.98
N LEU A 39 -12.96 -5.49 23.94
CA LEU A 39 -13.45 -4.12 23.92
C LEU A 39 -13.15 -3.36 25.22
N LEU A 40 -13.19 -4.03 26.37
CA LEU A 40 -12.75 -3.44 27.64
C LEU A 40 -11.28 -3.02 27.56
N THR A 41 -10.42 -3.90 27.04
CA THR A 41 -9.01 -3.56 26.78
C THR A 41 -8.89 -2.37 25.83
N LEU A 42 -9.56 -2.39 24.68
CA LEU A 42 -9.49 -1.29 23.72
C LEU A 42 -9.93 0.02 24.37
N LYS A 43 -11.08 0.04 25.05
CA LYS A 43 -11.64 1.24 25.69
C LYS A 43 -10.73 1.82 26.77
N LYS A 44 -9.99 0.98 27.51
CA LYS A 44 -9.05 1.44 28.54
C LYS A 44 -7.78 2.05 27.96
N ASN A 45 -7.35 1.61 26.77
CA ASN A 45 -6.13 2.11 26.12
C ASN A 45 -6.39 3.20 25.07
N ILE A 46 -7.61 3.28 24.53
CA ILE A 46 -8.06 4.28 23.56
C ILE A 46 -9.38 4.90 24.10
N PRO A 47 -9.29 5.75 25.14
CA PRO A 47 -10.47 6.19 25.90
C PRO A 47 -11.48 7.00 25.08
N ASN A 48 -11.03 7.67 24.01
CA ASN A 48 -11.88 8.47 23.14
C ASN A 48 -12.74 7.63 22.19
N ALA A 49 -12.37 6.37 21.92
CA ALA A 49 -13.14 5.50 21.04
C ALA A 49 -14.46 5.08 21.70
N LYS A 50 -15.59 5.25 21.00
CA LYS A 50 -16.84 4.59 21.35
C LYS A 50 -16.70 3.10 21.01
N THR A 51 -17.24 2.21 21.85
CA THR A 51 -17.22 0.76 21.62
C THR A 51 -18.62 0.21 21.49
N ILE A 52 -18.86 -0.67 20.52
CA ILE A 52 -20.13 -1.39 20.35
C ILE A 52 -19.84 -2.90 20.40
N CYS A 53 -20.43 -3.59 21.37
CA CYS A 53 -20.22 -5.02 21.59
C CYS A 53 -21.32 -5.85 20.95
N GLY A 54 -20.96 -6.79 20.08
CA GLY A 54 -21.92 -7.74 19.51
C GLY A 54 -21.45 -8.41 18.22
N ASP A 55 -22.26 -9.35 17.73
CA ASP A 55 -22.05 -10.01 16.44
C ASP A 55 -22.57 -9.13 15.29
N ILE A 56 -21.69 -8.79 14.37
CA ILE A 56 -21.96 -7.96 13.18
C ILE A 56 -23.05 -8.54 12.27
N LEU A 57 -23.35 -9.84 12.38
CA LEU A 57 -24.42 -10.51 11.65
C LEU A 57 -25.82 -10.07 12.11
N HIS A 58 -25.97 -9.47 13.28
CA HIS A 58 -27.25 -8.94 13.74
C HIS A 58 -27.55 -7.59 13.09
N SER A 59 -28.70 -7.51 12.39
CA SER A 59 -29.12 -6.31 11.66
C SER A 59 -29.24 -5.07 12.55
N THR A 60 -29.81 -5.21 13.76
CA THR A 60 -29.95 -4.11 14.72
C THR A 60 -28.61 -3.53 15.15
N LEU A 61 -27.63 -4.39 15.42
CA LEU A 61 -26.26 -3.98 15.76
C LEU A 61 -25.60 -3.27 14.57
N LYS A 62 -25.77 -3.80 13.36
CA LYS A 62 -25.24 -3.18 12.14
C LYS A 62 -25.81 -1.77 11.94
N GLU A 63 -27.11 -1.57 12.15
CA GLU A 63 -27.72 -0.24 12.11
C GLU A 63 -27.15 0.71 13.18
N GLU A 64 -26.90 0.21 14.40
CA GLU A 64 -26.26 0.99 15.47
C GLU A 64 -24.84 1.43 15.08
N ILE A 65 -24.06 0.52 14.49
CA ILE A 65 -22.71 0.80 13.98
C ILE A 65 -22.76 1.89 12.92
N ILE A 66 -23.63 1.74 11.92
CA ILE A 66 -23.76 2.69 10.81
C ILE A 66 -24.19 4.07 11.30
N THR A 67 -25.18 4.12 12.18
CA THR A 67 -25.67 5.37 12.76
C THR A 67 -24.57 6.07 13.56
N SER A 68 -23.92 5.33 14.47
CA SER A 68 -22.80 5.87 15.27
C SER A 68 -21.63 6.34 14.41
N ALA A 69 -21.30 5.59 13.34
CA ALA A 69 -20.22 5.95 12.43
C ALA A 69 -20.51 7.24 11.65
N LYS A 70 -21.75 7.43 11.21
CA LYS A 70 -22.20 8.67 10.55
C LYS A 70 -22.14 9.87 11.51
N ASP A 71 -22.66 9.72 12.73
CA ASP A 71 -22.63 10.77 13.75
C ASP A 71 -21.19 11.19 14.09
N LEU A 72 -20.27 10.23 14.13
CA LEU A 72 -18.86 10.47 14.40
C LEU A 72 -18.08 10.98 13.17
N ASN A 73 -18.71 11.03 11.99
CA ASN A 73 -18.08 11.39 10.71
C ASN A 73 -16.91 10.46 10.34
N VAL A 74 -17.11 9.15 10.48
CA VAL A 74 -16.14 8.13 10.06
C VAL A 74 -15.85 8.28 8.57
N ASN A 75 -14.58 8.38 8.22
CA ASN A 75 -14.10 8.44 6.83
C ASN A 75 -13.02 7.38 6.55
N MET A 76 -12.68 6.53 7.52
CA MET A 76 -11.77 5.41 7.36
C MET A 76 -12.29 4.18 8.08
N ILE A 77 -12.16 2.99 7.47
CA ILE A 77 -12.51 1.72 8.11
C ILE A 77 -11.27 0.82 8.14
N ILE A 78 -10.97 0.21 9.27
CA ILE A 78 -9.96 -0.85 9.37
C ILE A 78 -10.62 -2.11 9.91
N GLY A 79 -10.02 -3.28 9.69
CA GLY A 79 -10.46 -4.48 10.37
C GLY A 79 -9.83 -5.76 9.86
N GLY A 80 -9.90 -6.79 10.70
CA GLY A 80 -9.39 -8.14 10.41
C GLY A 80 -10.50 -9.18 10.41
N PRO A 81 -11.37 -9.24 9.39
CA PRO A 81 -12.46 -10.22 9.34
C PRO A 81 -11.90 -11.65 9.46
N PRO A 82 -12.38 -12.46 10.42
CA PRO A 82 -11.73 -13.71 10.77
C PRO A 82 -11.85 -14.74 9.64
N CYS A 83 -10.73 -15.39 9.32
CA CYS A 83 -10.59 -16.32 8.19
C CYS A 83 -10.26 -17.75 8.69
N GLN A 84 -10.92 -18.18 9.76
CA GLN A 84 -10.50 -19.35 10.55
C GLN A 84 -10.55 -20.68 9.77
N GLY A 85 -11.39 -20.78 8.73
CA GLY A 85 -11.50 -21.96 7.87
C GLY A 85 -10.30 -22.19 6.92
N PHE A 86 -9.39 -21.22 6.79
CA PHE A 86 -8.18 -21.32 5.94
C PHE A 86 -6.88 -21.57 6.71
N SER A 87 -6.95 -21.65 8.03
CA SER A 87 -5.77 -21.89 8.85
C SER A 87 -5.35 -23.38 8.74
N ASN A 88 -4.04 -23.64 8.75
CA ASN A 88 -3.48 -25.00 8.82
C ASN A 88 -3.97 -25.81 10.05
N LYS A 89 -4.62 -25.17 11.03
CA LYS A 89 -5.15 -25.79 12.26
C LYS A 89 -6.57 -26.36 12.08
N GLY A 90 -7.35 -25.90 11.10
CA GLY A 90 -8.71 -26.38 10.82
C GLY A 90 -8.74 -27.46 9.74
N LYS A 91 -9.66 -28.43 9.85
CA LYS A 91 -10.00 -29.30 8.70
C LYS A 91 -10.29 -28.41 7.48
N LYS A 92 -9.85 -28.80 6.28
CA LYS A 92 -10.10 -28.11 4.99
C LYS A 92 -11.61 -27.98 4.70
N LEU A 93 -12.30 -27.14 5.46
CA LEU A 93 -13.72 -26.80 5.36
C LEU A 93 -13.87 -25.48 4.58
N GLY A 94 -12.90 -25.14 3.72
CA GLY A 94 -12.63 -23.77 3.26
C GLY A 94 -13.83 -23.00 2.68
N LEU A 95 -14.80 -23.68 2.07
CA LEU A 95 -16.00 -23.04 1.52
C LEU A 95 -17.25 -23.16 2.40
N SER A 96 -17.24 -24.07 3.40
CA SER A 96 -18.41 -24.39 4.22
C SER A 96 -18.41 -23.70 5.59
N ASP A 97 -17.32 -23.04 5.98
CA ASP A 97 -17.26 -22.25 7.21
C ASP A 97 -17.84 -20.84 6.98
N PRO A 98 -18.99 -20.48 7.56
CA PRO A 98 -19.63 -19.18 7.34
C PRO A 98 -18.75 -18.01 7.77
N ARG A 99 -17.81 -18.23 8.71
CA ARG A 99 -16.89 -17.19 9.18
C ARG A 99 -15.98 -16.69 8.07
N ASN A 100 -15.69 -17.51 7.07
CA ASN A 100 -14.88 -17.13 5.92
C ASN A 100 -15.54 -16.05 5.04
N TYR A 101 -16.83 -15.79 5.22
CA TYR A 101 -17.60 -14.80 4.48
C TYR A 101 -17.88 -13.52 5.28
N LEU A 102 -17.32 -13.37 6.50
CA LEU A 102 -17.44 -12.13 7.29
C LEU A 102 -16.79 -10.90 6.62
N PHE A 103 -15.96 -11.10 5.59
CA PHE A 103 -15.52 -10.00 4.74
C PHE A 103 -16.67 -9.36 3.94
N LEU A 104 -17.75 -10.11 3.63
CA LEU A 104 -18.94 -9.54 2.99
C LEU A 104 -19.66 -8.57 3.93
N GLU A 105 -19.76 -8.90 5.22
CA GLU A 105 -20.32 -8.01 6.24
C GLU A 105 -19.47 -6.74 6.40
N TYR A 106 -18.14 -6.89 6.38
CA TYR A 106 -17.22 -5.76 6.35
C TYR A 106 -17.49 -4.86 5.13
N LEU A 107 -17.60 -5.43 3.93
CA LEU A 107 -17.83 -4.69 2.69
C LEU A 107 -19.24 -4.09 2.61
N ASP A 108 -20.26 -4.69 3.24
CA ASP A 108 -21.59 -4.08 3.36
C ASP A 108 -21.53 -2.80 4.21
N ILE A 109 -20.76 -2.79 5.31
CA ILE A 109 -20.53 -1.57 6.08
C ILE A 109 -19.77 -0.52 5.25
N VAL A 110 -18.73 -0.92 4.52
CA VAL A 110 -17.98 -0.03 3.59
C VAL A 110 -18.93 0.58 2.56
N ARG A 111 -19.81 -0.22 1.94
CA ARG A 111 -20.80 0.24 0.95
C ARG A 111 -21.75 1.28 1.53
N ARG A 112 -22.14 1.13 2.80
CA ARG A 112 -23.13 2.01 3.46
C ARG A 112 -22.54 3.30 4.03
N LEU A 113 -21.25 3.30 4.37
CA LEU A 113 -20.53 4.46 4.91
C LEU A 113 -19.69 5.19 3.87
N GLU A 114 -19.33 4.50 2.78
CA GLU A 114 -18.47 4.98 1.71
C GLU A 114 -17.23 5.75 2.22
N PRO A 115 -16.37 5.14 3.06
CA PRO A 115 -15.18 5.79 3.59
C PRO A 115 -14.21 6.23 2.49
N GLU A 116 -13.35 7.21 2.73
CA GLU A 116 -12.31 7.58 1.76
C GLU A 116 -11.27 6.46 1.57
N LEU A 117 -10.99 5.75 2.66
CA LEU A 117 -9.99 4.70 2.77
C LEU A 117 -10.54 3.55 3.61
N PHE A 118 -10.26 2.31 3.22
CA PHE A 118 -10.37 1.19 4.14
C PHE A 118 -9.23 0.18 4.01
N ILE A 119 -8.99 -0.55 5.11
CA ILE A 119 -7.92 -1.54 5.21
C ILE A 119 -8.47 -2.86 5.73
N ILE A 120 -8.25 -3.93 4.96
CA ILE A 120 -8.51 -5.30 5.39
C ILE A 120 -7.18 -5.95 5.75
N GLU A 121 -7.05 -6.38 7.01
CA GLU A 121 -5.96 -7.24 7.47
C GLU A 121 -6.39 -8.71 7.46
N ASN A 122 -5.48 -9.60 7.07
CA ASN A 122 -5.72 -11.02 7.21
C ASN A 122 -4.44 -11.87 7.26
N VAL A 123 -4.59 -13.17 7.55
CA VAL A 123 -3.51 -14.15 7.48
C VAL A 123 -2.97 -14.30 6.06
N LYS A 124 -1.65 -14.53 5.92
CA LYS A 124 -1.00 -14.70 4.60
C LYS A 124 -1.64 -15.77 3.70
N THR A 125 -2.24 -16.80 4.30
CA THR A 125 -2.83 -17.93 3.58
C THR A 125 -4.14 -17.56 2.89
N MET A 126 -4.77 -16.45 3.27
CA MET A 126 -5.99 -15.95 2.62
C MET A 126 -5.75 -15.67 1.13
N LEU A 127 -4.57 -15.18 0.75
CA LEU A 127 -4.23 -14.90 -0.65
C LEU A 127 -4.12 -16.15 -1.54
N THR A 128 -3.86 -17.31 -0.94
CA THR A 128 -3.67 -18.59 -1.65
C THR A 128 -4.78 -19.59 -1.35
N ALA A 129 -5.73 -19.23 -0.50
CA ALA A 129 -6.82 -20.10 -0.08
C ALA A 129 -7.77 -20.40 -1.24
N SER A 130 -8.24 -21.65 -1.33
CA SER A 130 -9.16 -22.12 -2.37
C SER A 130 -8.72 -21.69 -3.78
N ASP A 131 -7.44 -21.93 -4.10
CA ASP A 131 -6.81 -21.56 -5.38
C ASP A 131 -6.94 -20.06 -5.74
N GLY A 132 -7.01 -19.20 -4.73
CA GLY A 132 -7.12 -17.74 -4.88
C GLY A 132 -8.55 -17.22 -5.02
N TYR A 133 -9.58 -18.07 -4.84
CA TYR A 133 -10.98 -17.67 -4.93
C TYR A 133 -11.32 -16.48 -4.02
N PHE A 134 -10.95 -16.52 -2.74
CA PHE A 134 -11.32 -15.47 -1.77
C PHE A 134 -10.73 -14.11 -2.11
N ILE A 135 -9.48 -14.06 -2.54
CA ILE A 135 -8.87 -12.78 -2.95
C ILE A 135 -9.49 -12.25 -4.25
N GLN A 136 -9.93 -13.13 -5.16
CA GLN A 136 -10.65 -12.72 -6.37
C GLN A 136 -12.03 -12.15 -6.04
N GLU A 137 -12.79 -12.78 -5.15
CA GLU A 137 -14.10 -12.27 -4.71
C GLU A 137 -13.96 -10.94 -3.97
N ILE A 138 -13.00 -10.83 -3.04
CA ILE A 138 -12.72 -9.55 -2.35
C ILE A 138 -12.38 -8.47 -3.37
N LYS A 139 -11.49 -8.73 -4.33
CA LYS A 139 -11.14 -7.78 -5.39
C LYS A 139 -12.35 -7.35 -6.21
N LYS A 140 -13.18 -8.31 -6.62
CA LYS A 140 -14.38 -8.07 -7.40
C LYS A 140 -15.31 -7.10 -6.67
N HIS A 141 -15.64 -7.40 -5.42
CA HIS A 141 -16.52 -6.53 -4.62
C HIS A 141 -15.91 -5.16 -4.34
N ILE A 142 -14.60 -5.07 -4.05
CA ILE A 142 -13.94 -3.78 -3.85
C ILE A 142 -13.96 -2.92 -5.12
N ASN A 143 -13.76 -3.53 -6.29
CA ASN A 143 -13.86 -2.84 -7.58
C ASN A 143 -15.29 -2.41 -7.89
N GLU A 144 -16.31 -3.25 -7.60
CA GLU A 144 -17.72 -2.90 -7.74
C GLU A 144 -18.12 -1.71 -6.85
N LEU A 145 -17.48 -1.55 -5.69
CA LEU A 145 -17.64 -0.40 -4.81
C LEU A 145 -16.89 0.86 -5.29
N GLY A 146 -16.13 0.78 -6.39
CA GLY A 146 -15.42 1.92 -6.99
C GLY A 146 -14.11 2.30 -6.31
N TYR A 147 -13.46 1.38 -5.57
CA TYR A 147 -12.19 1.67 -4.90
C TYR A 147 -10.99 1.15 -5.68
N VAL A 148 -9.90 1.92 -5.65
CA VAL A 148 -8.60 1.49 -6.16
C VAL A 148 -7.90 0.64 -5.09
N LEU A 149 -7.61 -0.62 -5.43
CA LEU A 149 -7.08 -1.61 -4.49
C LEU A 149 -5.59 -1.92 -4.74
N ASN A 150 -4.79 -1.84 -3.68
CA ASN A 150 -3.46 -2.44 -3.61
C ASN A 150 -3.39 -3.49 -2.50
N TYR A 151 -2.65 -4.58 -2.68
CA TYR A 151 -2.50 -5.59 -1.62
C TYR A 151 -1.12 -6.24 -1.60
N LYS A 152 -0.62 -6.55 -0.41
CA LYS A 152 0.72 -7.13 -0.22
C LYS A 152 0.80 -7.96 1.06
N VAL A 153 1.68 -8.96 1.07
CA VAL A 153 2.09 -9.63 2.31
C VAL A 153 3.23 -8.84 2.95
N LEU A 154 3.02 -8.41 4.18
CA LEU A 154 4.00 -7.70 4.99
C LEU A 154 4.50 -8.61 6.11
N ASP A 155 5.79 -8.53 6.46
CA ASP A 155 6.36 -9.21 7.63
C ASP A 155 6.65 -8.17 8.72
N SER A 156 6.09 -8.37 9.92
CA SER A 156 6.25 -7.40 11.02
C SER A 156 7.71 -7.11 11.37
N SER A 157 8.62 -8.07 11.16
CA SER A 157 10.06 -7.88 11.44
C SER A 157 10.71 -6.84 10.54
N ASP A 158 10.13 -6.53 9.38
CA ASP A 158 10.60 -5.48 8.47
C ASP A 158 10.27 -4.06 8.99
N TYR A 159 9.55 -3.95 10.12
CA TYR A 159 9.09 -2.69 10.72
C TYR A 159 9.51 -2.56 12.19
N GLY A 160 10.64 -3.17 12.56
CA GLY A 160 11.19 -3.11 13.92
C GLY A 160 10.40 -3.90 14.98
N VAL A 161 9.48 -4.78 14.58
CA VAL A 161 8.81 -5.69 15.54
C VAL A 161 9.74 -6.88 15.84
N PRO A 162 9.98 -7.24 17.11
CA PRO A 162 10.77 -8.43 17.51
C PRO A 162 10.15 -9.79 17.16
N GLN A 163 9.42 -9.89 16.05
CA GLN A 163 8.61 -11.03 15.66
C GLN A 163 8.56 -11.16 14.14
N LYS A 164 8.67 -12.40 13.65
CA LYS A 164 8.33 -12.77 12.26
C LYS A 164 6.83 -13.12 12.19
N ARG A 165 6.02 -12.19 11.68
CA ARG A 165 4.58 -12.34 11.51
C ARG A 165 4.17 -11.78 10.17
N LYS A 166 3.82 -12.69 9.26
CA LYS A 166 3.34 -12.33 7.92
C LYS A 166 1.84 -12.14 7.89
N ARG A 167 1.38 -11.02 7.35
CA ARG A 167 -0.03 -10.66 7.15
C ARG A 167 -0.27 -10.13 5.76
N ALA A 168 -1.40 -10.53 5.17
CA ALA A 168 -1.92 -9.95 3.94
C ALA A 168 -2.65 -8.66 4.32
N ILE A 169 -2.24 -7.55 3.72
CA ILE A 169 -2.84 -6.24 3.93
C ILE A 169 -3.40 -5.78 2.59
N LEU A 170 -4.67 -5.39 2.57
CA LEU A 170 -5.36 -4.82 1.42
C LEU A 170 -5.68 -3.36 1.73
N LEU A 171 -5.15 -2.44 0.94
CA LEU A 171 -5.40 -1.01 1.02
C LEU A 171 -6.32 -0.60 -0.12
N ALA A 172 -7.49 -0.07 0.20
CA ALA A 172 -8.47 0.37 -0.78
C ALA A 172 -8.82 1.84 -0.57
N HIS A 173 -8.69 2.66 -1.60
CA HIS A 173 -8.91 4.10 -1.52
C HIS A 173 -9.73 4.60 -2.72
N LYS A 174 -10.64 5.55 -2.50
CA LYS A 174 -11.61 6.00 -3.52
C LYS A 174 -10.95 6.51 -4.82
N LYS A 175 -9.81 7.19 -4.72
CA LYS A 175 -9.27 8.02 -5.82
C LYS A 175 -7.89 7.64 -6.35
N GLN A 176 -7.14 6.76 -5.67
CA GLN A 176 -5.74 6.48 -6.04
C GLN A 176 -5.19 5.24 -5.36
N LEU A 177 -4.14 4.68 -5.94
CA LEU A 177 -3.40 3.56 -5.39
C LEU A 177 -2.54 4.01 -4.20
N LEU A 178 -2.64 3.32 -3.06
CA LEU A 178 -1.79 3.56 -1.90
C LEU A 178 -0.58 2.63 -1.90
N ASN A 179 0.57 3.13 -1.45
CA ASN A 179 1.80 2.34 -1.36
C ASN A 179 1.94 1.67 0.01
N PHE A 180 2.62 0.53 0.01
CA PHE A 180 3.02 -0.17 1.23
C PHE A 180 4.33 0.39 1.79
N PRO A 181 4.52 0.34 3.12
CA PRO A 181 5.77 0.81 3.72
C PRO A 181 6.96 0.03 3.19
N LEU A 182 8.06 0.77 2.99
CA LEU A 182 9.37 0.19 2.75
C LEU A 182 9.86 -0.47 4.04
N LYS A 183 10.74 -1.45 3.88
CA LYS A 183 11.40 -2.10 5.01
C LYS A 183 12.29 -1.08 5.72
N ASN A 184 12.33 -1.11 7.04
CA ASN A 184 13.30 -0.33 7.80
C ASN A 184 14.56 -1.17 8.06
N ASP A 185 15.66 -0.48 8.38
CA ASP A 185 16.94 -1.14 8.71
C ASP A 185 16.99 -1.60 10.18
N ILE A 186 15.90 -1.42 10.93
CA ILE A 186 15.82 -1.74 12.37
C ILE A 186 15.43 -3.21 12.54
N SER A 187 16.34 -4.01 13.07
CA SER A 187 16.07 -5.40 13.45
C SER A 187 16.13 -5.56 14.96
N ASN A 188 14.99 -5.85 15.58
CA ASN A 188 14.91 -6.13 17.01
C ASN A 188 14.77 -7.64 17.26
N THR A 189 15.34 -8.11 18.36
CA THR A 189 15.39 -9.51 18.78
C THR A 189 14.56 -9.76 20.04
N VAL A 190 14.39 -11.04 20.43
CA VAL A 190 13.76 -11.38 21.71
C VAL A 190 14.53 -10.73 22.87
N ARG A 191 15.86 -10.65 22.81
CA ARG A 191 16.69 -9.96 23.81
C ARG A 191 16.31 -8.49 23.90
N ASP A 192 16.23 -7.81 22.76
CA ASP A 192 15.82 -6.41 22.72
C ASP A 192 14.43 -6.19 23.29
N ALA A 193 13.54 -7.18 23.23
CA ALA A 193 12.17 -7.06 23.73
C ALA A 193 12.03 -7.29 25.25
N ILE A 194 12.69 -8.31 25.82
CA ILE A 194 12.32 -8.82 27.15
C ILE A 194 13.49 -8.95 28.14
N SER A 195 14.73 -8.58 27.79
CA SER A 195 15.89 -8.86 28.65
C SER A 195 15.94 -8.04 29.96
N ASP A 196 15.26 -6.90 30.00
CA ASP A 196 15.05 -6.03 31.17
C ASP A 196 13.81 -6.43 31.99
N LEU A 197 13.03 -7.43 31.58
CA LEU A 197 11.94 -7.93 32.41
C LEU A 197 12.46 -8.89 33.48
N ASP A 198 11.69 -9.03 34.56
CA ASP A 198 12.06 -9.89 35.68
C ASP A 198 11.97 -11.38 35.33
N TYR A 199 12.91 -12.14 35.88
CA TYR A 199 13.06 -13.55 35.53
C TYR A 199 12.20 -14.40 36.47
N LEU A 200 10.90 -14.42 36.19
CA LEU A 200 9.91 -15.16 36.97
C LEU A 200 10.00 -16.68 36.75
N ASN A 201 9.92 -17.49 37.80
CA ASN A 201 9.66 -18.92 37.65
C ASN A 201 8.19 -19.19 37.30
N SER A 202 7.86 -20.45 37.05
CA SER A 202 6.47 -20.83 36.77
C SER A 202 5.56 -20.53 37.96
N GLY A 203 4.41 -19.90 37.68
CA GLY A 203 3.44 -19.50 38.70
C GLY A 203 3.77 -18.21 39.45
N GLU A 204 4.93 -17.60 39.20
CA GLU A 204 5.31 -16.32 39.80
C GLU A 204 4.78 -15.11 39.00
N GLY A 205 4.89 -13.93 39.61
CA GLY A 205 4.49 -12.65 39.05
C GLY A 205 3.24 -12.06 39.70
N LYS A 206 2.94 -10.82 39.35
CA LYS A 206 1.79 -10.06 39.86
C LYS A 206 1.16 -9.27 38.73
N GLU A 207 -0.11 -8.89 38.92
CA GLU A 207 -0.82 -8.08 37.92
C GLU A 207 -0.19 -6.70 37.74
N ASN A 208 0.36 -6.16 38.82
CA ASN A 208 1.12 -4.91 38.88
C ASN A 208 2.43 -5.15 39.66
N SER A 209 3.54 -4.62 39.13
CA SER A 209 4.88 -4.74 39.72
C SER A 209 5.76 -3.55 39.31
N GLN A 210 6.83 -3.30 40.06
CA GLN A 210 7.84 -2.30 39.69
C GLN A 210 8.86 -2.92 38.72
N TYR A 211 9.47 -2.09 37.87
CA TYR A 211 10.63 -2.54 37.08
C TYR A 211 11.84 -2.70 38.00
N LEU A 212 12.33 -3.94 38.19
CA LEU A 212 13.51 -4.17 39.04
C LEU A 212 14.83 -4.11 38.25
N ARG A 213 14.77 -4.06 36.91
CA ARG A 213 15.93 -4.07 36.04
C ARG A 213 15.96 -2.84 35.13
N GLU A 214 17.18 -2.45 34.79
CA GLU A 214 17.47 -1.34 33.90
C GLU A 214 17.22 -1.70 32.43
N ILE A 215 16.95 -0.66 31.64
CA ILE A 215 16.82 -0.72 30.19
C ILE A 215 18.16 -1.17 29.57
N ARG A 216 18.09 -2.06 28.58
CA ARG A 216 19.27 -2.63 27.89
C ARG A 216 19.24 -2.47 26.37
N SER A 217 18.16 -1.93 25.81
CA SER A 217 18.02 -1.69 24.37
C SER A 217 17.21 -0.41 24.09
N PRO A 218 17.44 0.26 22.95
CA PRO A 218 16.57 1.36 22.50
C PRO A 218 15.10 0.93 22.33
N TYR A 219 14.87 -0.36 22.05
CA TYR A 219 13.53 -0.91 21.96
C TYR A 219 12.81 -0.89 23.32
N GLN A 220 13.49 -1.30 24.38
CA GLN A 220 12.95 -1.29 25.75
C GLN A 220 12.68 0.13 26.24
N GLU A 221 13.57 1.06 25.94
CA GLU A 221 13.37 2.49 26.21
C GLU A 221 12.05 2.99 25.60
N LYS A 222 11.84 2.67 24.32
CA LYS A 222 10.61 3.01 23.61
C LYS A 222 9.37 2.32 24.17
N MET A 223 9.45 1.04 24.56
CA MET A 223 8.29 0.33 25.13
C MET A 223 7.94 0.86 26.52
N ARG A 224 8.92 1.31 27.30
CA ARG A 224 8.75 1.82 28.66
C ARG A 224 8.44 3.32 28.75
N THR A 225 8.43 4.04 27.63
CA THR A 225 8.08 5.47 27.60
C THR A 225 6.71 5.67 28.28
N ASP A 226 6.66 6.58 29.25
CA ASP A 226 5.50 6.90 30.09
C ASP A 226 4.93 5.73 30.93
N SER A 227 5.69 4.64 31.10
CA SER A 227 5.32 3.48 31.92
C SER A 227 6.16 3.42 33.20
N TYR A 228 5.55 3.74 34.34
CA TYR A 228 6.20 3.71 35.66
C TYR A 228 6.07 2.35 36.35
N GLU A 229 5.09 1.55 35.96
CA GLU A 229 4.80 0.24 36.54
C GLU A 229 4.63 -0.81 35.42
N LEU A 230 4.93 -2.05 35.76
CA LEU A 230 4.87 -3.21 34.88
C LEU A 230 3.58 -4.01 35.13
N TYR A 231 2.76 -4.10 34.08
CA TYR A 231 1.47 -4.80 34.10
C TYR A 231 1.49 -6.10 33.29
N ASN A 232 0.61 -7.03 33.65
CA ASN A 232 0.39 -8.33 32.96
C ASN A 232 1.65 -9.22 32.88
N HIS A 233 2.63 -9.04 33.77
CA HIS A 233 3.83 -9.87 33.87
C HIS A 233 3.64 -11.01 34.88
N ILE A 234 2.84 -11.99 34.48
CA ILE A 234 2.51 -13.17 35.29
C ILE A 234 2.86 -14.43 34.49
N ALA A 235 3.64 -15.32 35.11
CA ALA A 235 3.99 -16.61 34.52
C ALA A 235 2.87 -17.64 34.74
N THR A 236 2.57 -18.42 33.69
CA THR A 236 1.69 -19.59 33.84
C THR A 236 2.23 -20.53 34.92
N ASN A 237 1.32 -21.01 35.79
CA ASN A 237 1.60 -22.15 36.66
C ASN A 237 1.51 -23.45 35.84
N HIS A 238 2.66 -24.03 35.51
CA HIS A 238 2.78 -25.24 34.69
C HIS A 238 2.72 -26.47 35.57
N SER A 239 2.22 -27.59 35.04
CA SER A 239 2.26 -28.86 35.75
C SER A 239 3.70 -29.34 35.96
N GLU A 240 3.92 -30.15 37.00
CA GLU A 240 5.23 -30.77 37.27
C GLU A 240 5.80 -31.51 36.07
N LEU A 241 4.94 -32.22 35.32
CA LEU A 241 5.35 -32.90 34.09
C LEU A 241 5.83 -31.92 33.01
N ALA A 242 5.19 -30.76 32.87
CA ALA A 242 5.61 -29.75 31.91
C ALA A 242 6.95 -29.11 32.33
N LEU A 243 7.13 -28.85 33.63
CA LEU A 243 8.40 -28.35 34.18
C LEU A 243 9.54 -29.35 34.00
N LYS A 244 9.29 -30.63 34.28
CA LYS A 244 10.23 -31.73 34.06
C LYS A 244 10.64 -31.85 32.59
N LYS A 245 9.70 -31.67 31.65
CA LYS A 245 10.04 -31.63 30.22
C LYS A 245 10.90 -30.42 29.88
N LEU A 246 10.53 -29.23 30.36
CA LEU A 246 11.29 -28.01 30.06
C LEU A 246 12.71 -28.05 30.65
N SER A 247 12.90 -28.62 31.84
CA SER A 247 14.23 -28.73 32.45
C SER A 247 15.19 -29.64 31.67
N MET A 248 14.67 -30.58 30.85
CA MET A 248 15.46 -31.43 29.96
C MET A 248 15.87 -30.72 28.66
N ILE A 249 15.24 -29.58 28.33
CA ILE A 249 15.50 -28.85 27.08
C ILE A 249 16.51 -27.74 27.37
N PRO A 250 17.73 -27.80 26.82
CA PRO A 250 18.74 -26.77 27.03
C PRO A 250 18.27 -25.39 26.56
N PRO A 251 18.83 -24.29 27.09
CA PRO A 251 18.50 -22.94 26.65
C PRO A 251 18.53 -22.79 25.12
N GLU A 252 17.54 -22.08 24.58
CA GLU A 252 17.43 -21.78 23.14
C GLU A 252 17.32 -23.00 22.21
N LYS A 253 17.07 -24.20 22.76
CA LYS A 253 16.86 -25.45 22.00
C LYS A 253 15.39 -25.87 21.92
N GLY A 254 15.13 -26.88 21.11
CA GLY A 254 13.80 -27.43 20.86
C GLY A 254 13.56 -28.81 21.48
N LYS A 255 12.40 -29.38 21.12
CA LYS A 255 11.97 -30.71 21.56
C LYS A 255 12.89 -31.85 21.14
N GLU A 256 13.80 -31.62 20.20
CA GLU A 256 14.78 -32.62 19.77
C GLU A 256 15.71 -33.10 20.90
N TYR A 257 15.76 -32.37 22.02
CA TYR A 257 16.48 -32.76 23.24
C TYR A 257 15.61 -33.50 24.27
N LEU A 258 14.30 -33.63 24.03
CA LEU A 258 13.44 -34.45 24.88
C LEU A 258 13.66 -35.94 24.58
N PRO A 259 13.73 -36.81 25.60
CA PRO A 259 13.70 -38.25 25.37
C PRO A 259 12.40 -38.65 24.64
N LYS A 260 12.50 -39.64 23.75
CA LYS A 260 11.38 -40.06 22.87
C LYS A 260 10.12 -40.45 23.65
N GLU A 261 10.26 -40.97 24.87
CA GLU A 261 9.14 -41.32 25.77
C GLU A 261 8.29 -40.10 26.20
N TYR A 262 8.88 -38.89 26.22
CA TYR A 262 8.16 -37.66 26.56
C TYR A 262 7.52 -36.98 25.34
N HIS A 263 7.77 -37.49 24.13
CA HIS A 263 7.10 -37.02 22.92
C HIS A 263 5.62 -37.41 22.98
N GLY A 264 4.72 -36.42 22.95
CA GLY A 264 3.29 -36.68 22.88
C GLY A 264 2.79 -36.70 21.44
N LYS A 265 1.46 -36.79 21.29
CA LYS A 265 0.75 -36.72 19.99
C LYS A 265 0.71 -35.30 19.40
N GLN A 266 1.69 -34.44 19.70
CA GLN A 266 1.64 -33.03 19.29
C GLN A 266 1.86 -32.88 17.78
N LYS A 267 1.02 -32.08 17.13
CA LYS A 267 1.01 -31.89 15.66
C LYS A 267 2.18 -31.06 15.13
N PHE A 268 2.76 -30.16 15.93
CA PHE A 268 3.77 -29.21 15.43
C PHE A 268 5.20 -29.66 15.74
N LYS A 269 6.12 -29.43 14.78
CA LYS A 269 7.55 -29.68 14.99
C LYS A 269 8.16 -28.75 16.04
N THR A 270 7.59 -27.56 16.22
CA THR A 270 8.11 -26.51 17.11
C THR A 270 7.60 -26.57 18.55
N THR A 271 6.74 -27.54 18.90
CA THR A 271 6.27 -27.69 20.30
C THR A 271 7.44 -27.88 21.25
N TRP A 272 7.28 -27.44 22.51
CA TRP A 272 8.31 -27.49 23.55
C TRP A 272 9.60 -26.74 23.23
N SER A 273 9.61 -25.88 22.20
CA SER A 273 10.82 -25.15 21.83
C SER A 273 10.93 -23.83 22.58
N ARG A 274 12.17 -23.45 22.91
CA ARG A 274 12.53 -22.17 23.54
C ARG A 274 12.76 -21.10 22.49
N LEU A 275 12.40 -19.87 22.79
CA LEU A 275 12.80 -18.70 22.02
C LEU A 275 14.34 -18.58 21.99
N GLU A 276 14.87 -17.92 20.97
CA GLU A 276 16.30 -17.64 20.83
C GLU A 276 16.50 -16.15 21.10
N TRP A 277 17.47 -15.79 21.94
CA TRP A 277 17.66 -14.42 22.41
C TRP A 277 17.94 -13.45 21.27
N ASP A 278 18.91 -13.80 20.41
CA ASP A 278 19.44 -12.92 19.36
C ASP A 278 18.74 -13.14 18.00
N LYS A 279 17.48 -13.57 18.03
CA LYS A 279 16.63 -13.69 16.85
C LYS A 279 15.25 -13.09 17.11
N PRO A 280 14.53 -12.63 16.07
CA PRO A 280 13.11 -12.32 16.20
C PRO A 280 12.32 -13.58 16.59
N SER A 281 11.31 -13.39 17.44
CA SER A 281 10.37 -14.44 17.81
C SER A 281 9.64 -15.00 16.58
N PRO A 282 9.28 -16.30 16.55
CA PRO A 282 8.20 -16.76 15.67
C PRO A 282 6.89 -16.05 16.02
N THR A 283 5.86 -16.27 15.19
CA THR A 283 4.54 -15.67 15.38
C THR A 283 3.97 -16.01 16.77
N ILE A 284 3.65 -14.98 17.56
CA ILE A 284 2.93 -15.10 18.82
C ILE A 284 1.48 -15.51 18.48
N ASP A 285 1.06 -16.68 18.96
CA ASP A 285 -0.29 -17.23 18.74
C ASP A 285 -1.17 -17.10 19.98
N THR A 286 -2.44 -17.46 19.91
CA THR A 286 -3.39 -17.27 21.03
C THR A 286 -3.16 -18.18 22.24
N ARG A 287 -2.16 -19.07 22.17
CA ARG A 287 -1.82 -20.05 23.21
C ARG A 287 -0.31 -20.06 23.48
N PHE A 288 0.31 -18.87 23.42
CA PHE A 288 1.72 -18.67 23.78
C PHE A 288 2.03 -18.99 25.25
N ASP A 289 1.00 -19.06 26.10
CA ASP A 289 1.08 -19.41 27.50
C ASP A 289 1.35 -20.92 27.75
N THR A 290 1.36 -21.73 26.69
CA THR A 290 1.41 -23.19 26.73
C THR A 290 2.65 -23.71 25.99
N PRO A 291 3.66 -24.28 26.68
CA PRO A 291 4.90 -24.77 26.04
C PRO A 291 4.68 -25.87 25.00
N SER A 292 3.61 -26.65 25.15
CA SER A 292 3.25 -27.74 24.24
C SER A 292 2.61 -27.26 22.93
N ASN A 293 2.43 -25.94 22.74
CA ASN A 293 1.88 -25.35 21.53
C ASN A 293 2.90 -24.38 20.94
N GLY A 294 3.71 -24.81 19.97
CA GLY A 294 4.69 -23.95 19.29
C GLY A 294 5.95 -23.62 20.08
N LYS A 295 6.75 -22.69 19.54
CA LYS A 295 8.01 -22.21 20.11
C LYS A 295 7.73 -20.97 20.95
N ASN A 296 7.26 -21.21 22.17
CA ASN A 296 6.69 -20.20 23.07
C ASN A 296 7.34 -20.22 24.48
N SER A 297 8.39 -21.02 24.68
CA SER A 297 9.07 -21.09 25.98
C SER A 297 10.12 -19.99 26.09
N HIS A 298 10.29 -19.44 27.29
CA HIS A 298 11.32 -18.44 27.57
C HIS A 298 12.72 -18.99 27.19
N PRO A 299 13.64 -18.16 26.66
CA PRO A 299 14.94 -18.64 26.16
C PRO A 299 15.75 -19.47 27.18
N PHE A 300 15.63 -19.13 28.46
CA PHE A 300 16.36 -19.76 29.57
C PHE A 300 15.44 -20.46 30.60
N LEU A 301 14.53 -19.71 31.23
CA LEU A 301 13.62 -20.19 32.30
C LEU A 301 12.70 -21.36 31.88
N ASN A 302 12.36 -22.23 32.84
CA ASN A 302 11.48 -23.41 32.61
C ASN A 302 9.99 -23.03 32.60
N ARG A 303 9.60 -22.10 31.72
CA ARG A 303 8.21 -21.69 31.51
C ARG A 303 7.95 -21.18 30.10
N ALA A 304 6.68 -21.15 29.71
CA ALA A 304 6.19 -20.29 28.64
C ALA A 304 6.46 -18.80 28.92
N ILE A 305 6.46 -17.98 27.86
CA ILE A 305 6.51 -16.53 28.01
C ILE A 305 5.25 -15.97 28.69
N THR A 306 5.40 -14.85 29.41
CA THR A 306 4.29 -14.16 30.07
C THR A 306 3.48 -13.32 29.08
N PRO A 307 2.26 -12.86 29.43
CA PRO A 307 1.51 -11.93 28.60
C PRO A 307 2.27 -10.64 28.28
N ARG A 308 2.93 -10.02 29.26
CA ARG A 308 3.80 -8.85 29.04
C ARG A 308 4.96 -9.09 28.07
N GLU A 309 5.68 -10.21 28.22
CA GLU A 309 6.74 -10.60 27.28
C GLU A 309 6.19 -10.76 25.85
N ALA A 310 5.03 -11.43 25.70
CA ALA A 310 4.35 -11.59 24.42
C ALA A 310 3.87 -10.24 23.83
N ALA A 311 3.34 -9.34 24.67
CA ALA A 311 2.90 -8.01 24.27
C ALA A 311 4.06 -7.16 23.76
N ARG A 312 5.21 -7.16 24.45
CA ARG A 312 6.42 -6.49 23.96
C ARG A 312 6.95 -7.12 22.67
N ILE A 313 6.96 -8.44 22.53
CA ILE A 313 7.33 -9.09 21.25
C ILE A 313 6.38 -8.67 20.11
N GLN A 314 5.11 -8.39 20.42
CA GLN A 314 4.13 -7.82 19.50
C GLN A 314 4.22 -6.30 19.35
N SER A 315 5.17 -5.62 19.99
CA SER A 315 5.35 -4.17 19.97
C SER A 315 4.26 -3.32 20.61
N PHE A 316 3.52 -3.88 21.57
CA PHE A 316 2.72 -3.07 22.48
C PHE A 316 3.62 -2.37 23.49
N PRO A 317 3.41 -1.06 23.73
CA PRO A 317 4.10 -0.38 24.81
C PRO A 317 3.62 -0.88 26.17
N ASP A 318 4.39 -0.58 27.21
CA ASP A 318 4.10 -1.01 28.57
C ASP A 318 2.99 -0.22 29.26
N THR A 319 2.65 0.95 28.71
CA THR A 319 1.43 1.67 29.04
C THR A 319 0.17 0.94 28.57
N PHE A 320 0.28 0.07 27.56
CA PHE A 320 -0.85 -0.70 27.05
C PHE A 320 -1.17 -1.88 27.97
N ARG A 321 -2.38 -1.90 28.54
CA ARG A 321 -2.82 -2.90 29.54
C ARG A 321 -3.86 -3.83 28.97
N PHE A 322 -3.75 -5.13 29.25
CA PHE A 322 -4.74 -6.12 28.84
C PHE A 322 -5.63 -6.50 30.01
N TYR A 323 -6.93 -6.68 29.73
CA TYR A 323 -7.94 -6.98 30.72
C TYR A 323 -8.68 -8.29 30.40
N GLY A 324 -9.24 -8.91 31.45
CA GLY A 324 -9.95 -10.19 31.37
C GLY A 324 -9.15 -11.34 31.96
N ASN A 325 -9.68 -12.56 31.84
CA ASN A 325 -8.99 -13.74 32.31
C ASN A 325 -7.76 -14.06 31.43
N LYS A 326 -6.87 -14.93 31.93
CA LYS A 326 -5.64 -15.33 31.25
C LYS A 326 -5.85 -15.76 29.79
N THR A 327 -6.87 -16.58 29.52
CA THR A 327 -7.17 -17.08 28.16
C THR A 327 -7.60 -15.95 27.24
N ALA A 328 -8.42 -15.02 27.73
CA ALA A 328 -8.85 -13.84 27.00
C ALA A 328 -7.65 -12.94 26.65
N ILE A 329 -6.76 -12.67 27.61
CA ILE A 329 -5.54 -11.88 27.39
C ILE A 329 -4.63 -12.53 26.34
N CYS A 330 -4.42 -13.85 26.43
CA CYS A 330 -3.60 -14.56 25.44
C CYS A 330 -4.19 -14.49 24.03
N THR A 331 -5.53 -14.59 23.94
CA THR A 331 -6.26 -14.48 22.67
C THR A 331 -6.16 -13.07 22.09
N GLN A 332 -6.35 -12.04 22.92
CA GLN A 332 -6.22 -10.63 22.56
C GLN A 332 -4.83 -10.33 21.96
N ILE A 333 -3.76 -10.69 22.67
CA ILE A 333 -2.39 -10.47 22.20
C ILE A 333 -2.15 -11.29 20.92
N GLY A 334 -2.45 -12.59 20.91
CA GLY A 334 -2.17 -13.46 19.76
C GLY A 334 -2.87 -13.04 18.45
N ASN A 335 -4.09 -12.50 18.56
CA ASN A 335 -4.88 -12.05 17.41
C ASN A 335 -4.48 -10.67 16.88
N ALA A 336 -3.89 -9.81 17.72
CA ALA A 336 -3.61 -8.42 17.35
C ALA A 336 -2.69 -8.25 16.12
N VAL A 337 -2.84 -7.09 15.49
CA VAL A 337 -1.83 -6.53 14.57
C VAL A 337 -0.78 -5.81 15.42
N PRO A 338 0.53 -6.05 15.22
CA PRO A 338 1.58 -5.36 15.95
C PRO A 338 1.51 -3.83 15.77
N PRO A 339 1.51 -3.01 16.84
CA PRO A 339 1.39 -1.55 16.72
C PRO A 339 2.44 -0.88 15.84
N LEU A 340 3.71 -1.32 15.85
CA LEU A 340 4.72 -0.73 14.95
C LEU A 340 4.46 -1.03 13.47
N MET A 341 3.91 -2.20 13.16
CA MET A 341 3.52 -2.53 11.79
C MET A 341 2.32 -1.69 11.34
N ALA A 342 1.32 -1.52 12.21
CA ALA A 342 0.18 -0.63 11.97
C ALA A 342 0.64 0.83 11.75
N LYS A 343 1.55 1.33 12.60
CA LYS A 343 2.16 2.66 12.45
C LYS A 343 2.88 2.81 11.11
N ALA A 344 3.70 1.84 10.70
CA ALA A 344 4.39 1.89 9.42
C ALA A 344 3.42 1.93 8.22
N ILE A 345 2.30 1.20 8.30
CA ILE A 345 1.22 1.27 7.29
C ILE A 345 0.65 2.70 7.26
N GLY A 346 0.31 3.28 8.41
CA GLY A 346 -0.18 4.65 8.53
C GLY A 346 0.78 5.70 7.97
N GLU A 347 2.08 5.61 8.29
CA GLU A 347 3.12 6.48 7.75
C GLU A 347 3.22 6.38 6.22
N SER A 348 3.10 5.18 5.66
CA SER A 348 3.10 4.97 4.20
C SER A 348 1.87 5.57 3.52
N ILE A 349 0.71 5.48 4.17
CA ILE A 349 -0.53 6.10 3.71
C ILE A 349 -0.36 7.62 3.71
N ILE A 350 0.03 8.22 4.84
CA ILE A 350 0.30 9.65 4.92
C ILE A 350 1.30 10.06 3.84
N ASN A 351 2.40 9.35 3.70
CA ASN A 351 3.41 9.64 2.68
C ASN A 351 2.85 9.53 1.27
N THR A 352 1.98 8.58 0.96
CA THR A 352 1.41 8.47 -0.40
C THR A 352 0.40 9.58 -0.67
N LEU A 353 -0.37 9.98 0.35
CA LEU A 353 -1.34 11.07 0.25
C LEU A 353 -0.68 12.44 0.25
N SER A 354 0.46 12.59 0.96
CA SER A 354 1.21 13.85 1.09
C SER A 354 2.24 14.03 -0.02
N LYS A 355 2.87 12.94 -0.50
CA LYS A 355 3.76 12.95 -1.66
C LYS A 355 2.95 13.04 -2.95
N ARG A 356 2.47 14.24 -3.26
CA ARG A 356 2.88 14.81 -4.55
C ARG A 356 4.38 15.02 -4.46
N SER A 357 5.19 14.18 -5.12
CA SER A 357 6.60 14.53 -5.26
C SER A 357 6.67 15.56 -6.38
N SER A 358 6.77 16.83 -6.01
CA SER A 358 7.07 17.89 -6.96
C SER A 358 8.49 18.40 -6.77
N ILE A 359 9.21 18.54 -7.89
CA ILE A 359 10.53 19.16 -7.92
C ILE A 359 10.33 20.55 -8.49
N PHE A 360 10.74 21.57 -7.75
CA PHE A 360 10.71 22.96 -8.21
C PHE A 360 12.15 23.44 -8.34
N THR A 361 12.46 23.98 -9.50
CA THR A 361 13.70 24.73 -9.76
C THR A 361 13.33 26.08 -10.34
N ASP A 362 14.31 26.97 -10.51
CA ASP A 362 14.08 28.24 -11.19
C ASP A 362 13.72 28.08 -12.67
N GLN A 363 14.03 26.92 -13.26
CA GLN A 363 13.86 26.64 -14.69
C GLN A 363 12.62 25.78 -15.00
N TYR A 364 12.26 24.85 -14.11
CA TYR A 364 11.17 23.91 -14.37
C TYR A 364 10.47 23.42 -13.09
N GLN A 365 9.25 22.93 -13.27
CA GLN A 365 8.45 22.30 -12.23
C GLN A 365 8.04 20.90 -12.68
N LEU A 366 8.43 19.86 -11.93
CA LEU A 366 8.04 18.48 -12.17
C LEU A 366 6.99 18.08 -11.14
N TYR A 367 5.92 17.43 -11.58
CA TYR A 367 4.86 16.91 -10.72
C TYR A 367 4.73 15.41 -10.92
N ASN A 368 4.96 14.62 -9.87
CA ASN A 368 4.67 13.20 -9.86
C ASN A 368 3.25 12.97 -9.34
N GLY A 369 2.30 12.75 -10.25
CA GLY A 369 0.90 12.54 -9.94
C GLY A 369 0.04 12.35 -11.19
N ASP A 370 -1.26 12.24 -10.96
CA ASP A 370 -2.28 12.15 -12.01
C ASP A 370 -2.45 13.50 -12.72
N ALA A 371 -2.24 13.53 -14.04
CA ALA A 371 -2.33 14.73 -14.86
C ALA A 371 -3.69 15.44 -14.76
N TYR A 372 -4.79 14.71 -14.56
CA TYR A 372 -6.14 15.30 -14.40
C TYR A 372 -6.29 16.01 -13.04
N LYS A 373 -5.62 15.53 -11.99
CA LYS A 373 -5.62 16.20 -10.68
C LYS A 373 -4.67 17.38 -10.63
N VAL A 374 -3.55 17.31 -11.35
CA VAL A 374 -2.59 18.43 -11.42
C VAL A 374 -3.21 19.60 -12.17
N ILE A 375 -3.92 19.36 -13.27
CA ILE A 375 -4.56 20.43 -14.04
C ILE A 375 -5.69 21.13 -13.28
N GLU A 376 -6.50 20.41 -12.49
CA GLU A 376 -7.52 21.01 -11.62
C GLU A 376 -6.93 22.07 -10.68
N GLU A 377 -5.72 21.84 -10.16
CA GLU A 377 -5.05 22.80 -9.27
C GLU A 377 -4.47 24.00 -9.99
N LEU A 378 -3.93 23.79 -11.20
CA LEU A 378 -3.49 24.89 -12.05
C LEU A 378 -4.67 25.80 -12.41
N ILE A 379 -5.83 25.20 -12.73
CA ILE A 379 -7.09 25.92 -12.97
C ILE A 379 -7.50 26.69 -11.71
N ASN A 380 -7.55 26.03 -10.55
CA ASN A 380 -7.96 26.65 -9.29
C ASN A 380 -7.02 27.79 -8.84
N SER A 381 -5.73 27.67 -9.15
CA SER A 381 -4.73 28.71 -8.88
C SER A 381 -4.66 29.79 -9.97
N LYS A 382 -5.53 29.74 -10.98
CA LYS A 382 -5.59 30.66 -12.12
C LYS A 382 -4.25 30.79 -12.86
N ARG A 383 -3.45 29.72 -12.86
CA ARG A 383 -2.21 29.66 -13.64
C ARG A 383 -2.54 29.42 -15.11
N THR A 384 -1.79 30.09 -15.98
CA THR A 384 -1.86 29.91 -17.43
C THR A 384 -0.53 29.43 -17.98
N VAL A 385 -0.58 28.80 -19.15
CA VAL A 385 0.60 28.31 -19.88
C VAL A 385 0.52 28.76 -21.33
N ASP A 386 1.67 28.93 -21.99
CA ASP A 386 1.72 29.38 -23.37
C ASP A 386 1.53 28.22 -24.35
N HIS A 387 2.12 27.06 -24.04
CA HIS A 387 2.11 25.92 -24.95
C HIS A 387 1.84 24.61 -24.22
N VAL A 388 1.07 23.74 -24.85
CA VAL A 388 0.95 22.33 -24.47
C VAL A 388 1.65 21.50 -25.54
N ILE A 389 2.74 20.83 -25.19
CA ILE A 389 3.53 20.02 -26.12
C ILE A 389 3.69 18.63 -25.50
N THR A 390 3.11 17.60 -26.11
CA THR A 390 3.01 16.29 -25.44
C THR A 390 2.81 15.11 -26.40
N ASP A 391 3.12 13.92 -25.88
CA ASP A 391 2.92 12.60 -26.50
C ASP A 391 2.00 11.77 -25.58
N PRO A 392 0.66 11.87 -25.75
CA PRO A 392 -0.29 11.20 -24.87
C PRO A 392 -0.22 9.66 -24.98
N PRO A 393 -0.73 8.93 -23.98
CA PRO A 393 -0.93 7.49 -24.06
C PRO A 393 -1.82 7.09 -25.25
N TYR A 394 -1.58 5.93 -25.87
CA TYR A 394 -2.35 5.47 -27.06
C TYR A 394 -2.93 4.06 -26.94
N ASN A 395 -3.15 3.57 -25.72
CA ASN A 395 -3.68 2.23 -25.47
C ASN A 395 -2.83 1.11 -26.11
N ILE A 396 -1.50 1.20 -25.93
CA ILE A 396 -0.53 0.30 -26.55
C ILE A 396 -0.39 -0.99 -25.72
N SER A 397 -0.65 -0.91 -24.41
CA SER A 397 -0.60 -2.03 -23.47
C SER A 397 -1.67 -3.07 -23.81
N LYS A 398 -1.27 -4.16 -24.45
CA LYS A 398 -2.17 -5.25 -24.85
C LYS A 398 -1.80 -6.56 -24.16
N LYS A 399 -2.81 -7.37 -23.80
CA LYS A 399 -2.58 -8.79 -23.53
C LYS A 399 -1.95 -9.43 -24.78
N ASN A 400 -0.85 -10.14 -24.56
CA ASN A 400 -0.06 -10.72 -25.65
C ASN A 400 -0.85 -11.89 -26.26
N ASN A 401 -1.60 -11.67 -27.34
CA ASN A 401 -2.45 -12.68 -28.00
C ASN A 401 -1.75 -13.42 -29.15
N PHE A 402 -0.41 -13.50 -29.15
CA PHE A 402 0.33 -14.22 -30.19
C PHE A 402 0.67 -15.65 -29.75
N ASP A 403 -0.26 -16.59 -29.97
CA ASP A 403 -0.05 -18.03 -29.71
C ASP A 403 1.01 -18.68 -30.63
N THR A 404 1.40 -17.99 -31.72
CA THR A 404 2.24 -18.55 -32.79
C THR A 404 3.74 -18.23 -32.66
N MET A 405 4.19 -17.58 -31.58
CA MET A 405 5.58 -17.14 -31.44
C MET A 405 6.24 -17.58 -30.12
N ASN A 406 6.25 -18.88 -29.85
CA ASN A 406 6.95 -19.47 -28.68
C ASN A 406 8.48 -19.32 -28.71
N ASN A 407 9.11 -18.93 -29.82
CA ASN A 407 10.57 -18.89 -29.98
C ASN A 407 11.21 -17.49 -30.02
N ALA A 408 10.48 -16.40 -29.79
CA ALA A 408 11.08 -15.07 -29.71
C ALA A 408 10.95 -14.50 -28.29
N LYS A 409 12.08 -14.09 -27.70
CA LYS A 409 12.21 -13.30 -26.46
C LYS A 409 11.53 -11.91 -26.52
N ARG A 410 10.40 -11.76 -27.19
CA ARG A 410 9.62 -10.52 -27.30
C ARG A 410 8.42 -10.61 -26.37
N LYS A 411 8.62 -10.21 -25.11
CA LYS A 411 7.51 -9.88 -24.21
C LYS A 411 6.72 -8.72 -24.82
N GLY A 412 5.39 -8.75 -24.74
CA GLY A 412 4.56 -7.59 -25.04
C GLY A 412 4.98 -6.38 -24.18
N ILE A 413 4.77 -5.17 -24.69
CA ILE A 413 5.01 -3.95 -23.94
C ILE A 413 3.78 -3.71 -23.06
N ASP A 414 3.97 -3.63 -21.75
CA ASP A 414 2.93 -3.33 -20.76
C ASP A 414 3.41 -2.12 -19.95
N PHE A 415 2.79 -0.97 -20.19
CA PHE A 415 3.07 0.29 -19.49
C PHE A 415 2.30 0.39 -18.16
N GLY A 416 1.34 -0.51 -17.93
CA GLY A 416 0.45 -0.52 -16.77
C GLY A 416 -1.04 -0.45 -17.17
N GLU A 417 -1.92 -0.58 -16.17
CA GLU A 417 -3.38 -0.54 -16.39
C GLU A 417 -3.88 0.82 -16.93
N TRP A 418 -3.16 1.91 -16.66
CA TRP A 418 -3.52 3.26 -17.11
C TRP A 418 -3.49 3.44 -18.63
N ASP A 419 -2.75 2.59 -19.37
CA ASP A 419 -2.65 2.60 -20.84
C ASP A 419 -3.50 1.48 -21.49
N LYS A 420 -4.51 0.94 -20.81
CA LYS A 420 -5.40 -0.09 -21.41
C LYS A 420 -6.72 0.49 -21.94
N GLU A 421 -7.22 1.53 -21.29
CA GLU A 421 -8.50 2.19 -21.60
C GLU A 421 -8.40 3.72 -21.48
N PHE A 422 -7.23 4.29 -21.77
CA PHE A 422 -6.99 5.72 -21.75
C PHE A 422 -7.89 6.46 -22.75
N ASP A 423 -8.54 7.53 -22.28
CA ASP A 423 -9.29 8.46 -23.11
C ASP A 423 -8.33 9.39 -23.85
N LEU A 424 -8.23 9.19 -25.15
CA LEU A 424 -7.24 9.85 -26.00
C LEU A 424 -7.46 11.36 -26.15
N TYR A 425 -8.66 11.88 -25.88
CA TYR A 425 -9.04 13.23 -26.33
C TYR A 425 -9.69 14.11 -25.25
N SER A 426 -10.36 13.57 -24.23
CA SER A 426 -11.10 14.41 -23.26
C SER A 426 -10.23 15.38 -22.46
N TRP A 427 -8.95 15.07 -22.28
CA TRP A 427 -8.01 15.97 -21.60
C TRP A 427 -7.79 17.28 -22.37
N ILE A 428 -8.02 17.33 -23.69
CA ILE A 428 -7.77 18.52 -24.51
C ILE A 428 -8.60 19.72 -24.03
N GLU A 429 -9.85 19.51 -23.61
CA GLU A 429 -10.72 20.57 -23.09
C GLU A 429 -10.10 21.24 -21.84
N LEU A 430 -9.69 20.44 -20.86
CA LEU A 430 -9.11 20.93 -19.61
C LEU A 430 -7.85 21.77 -19.86
N TYR A 431 -6.96 21.30 -20.73
CA TYR A 431 -5.72 22.01 -21.02
C TYR A 431 -5.93 23.22 -21.95
N SER A 432 -6.96 23.22 -22.78
CA SER A 432 -7.34 24.38 -23.60
C SER A 432 -7.80 25.56 -22.73
N SER A 433 -8.40 25.26 -21.58
CA SER A 433 -8.89 26.28 -20.63
C SER A 433 -7.78 27.10 -19.98
N ILE A 434 -6.58 26.53 -19.80
CA ILE A 434 -5.43 27.20 -19.16
C ILE A 434 -4.46 27.86 -20.16
N LEU A 435 -4.68 27.70 -21.46
CA LEU A 435 -3.85 28.36 -22.48
C LEU A 435 -4.01 29.88 -22.42
N THR A 436 -2.89 30.60 -22.54
CA THR A 436 -2.91 32.05 -22.77
C THR A 436 -3.64 32.39 -24.07
N LYS A 437 -3.95 33.68 -24.28
CA LYS A 437 -4.69 34.15 -25.46
C LYS A 437 -3.99 33.77 -26.79
N ASP A 438 -2.67 33.71 -26.78
CA ASP A 438 -1.83 33.40 -27.94
C ASP A 438 -1.25 31.97 -27.89
N GLY A 439 -1.84 31.12 -27.04
CA GLY A 439 -1.31 29.80 -26.76
C GLY A 439 -1.57 28.75 -27.84
N SER A 440 -0.81 27.65 -27.79
CA SER A 440 -0.86 26.58 -28.80
C SER A 440 -0.74 25.17 -28.23
N PHE A 441 -1.10 24.19 -29.05
CA PHE A 441 -0.94 22.76 -28.83
C PHE A 441 -0.02 22.15 -29.89
N ILE A 442 0.85 21.23 -29.48
CA ILE A 442 1.48 20.22 -30.34
C ILE A 442 1.24 18.86 -29.71
N ILE A 443 0.38 18.05 -30.32
CA ILE A 443 -0.03 16.74 -29.80
C ILE A 443 0.49 15.67 -30.75
N PHE A 444 1.48 14.88 -30.32
CA PHE A 444 1.89 13.71 -31.08
C PHE A 444 0.72 12.73 -31.20
N CYS A 445 0.69 11.91 -32.25
CA CYS A 445 -0.31 10.87 -32.42
C CYS A 445 0.05 9.82 -33.47
N SER A 446 -0.67 8.71 -33.42
CA SER A 446 -0.77 7.78 -34.53
C SER A 446 -1.68 8.35 -35.62
N TYR A 447 -1.38 8.03 -36.88
CA TYR A 447 -2.20 8.42 -38.05
C TYR A 447 -3.68 8.02 -37.92
N ARG A 448 -3.98 7.00 -37.11
CA ARG A 448 -5.35 6.53 -36.84
C ARG A 448 -6.19 7.50 -36.03
N TYR A 449 -5.55 8.39 -35.29
CA TYR A 449 -6.20 9.28 -34.33
C TYR A 449 -6.21 10.74 -34.77
N ILE A 450 -5.67 11.04 -35.95
CA ILE A 450 -5.50 12.42 -36.41
C ILE A 450 -6.82 13.17 -36.44
N SER A 451 -7.83 12.63 -37.13
CA SER A 451 -9.14 13.29 -37.26
C SER A 451 -9.81 13.52 -35.90
N TYR A 452 -9.79 12.51 -35.03
CA TYR A 452 -10.41 12.62 -33.71
C TYR A 452 -9.77 13.68 -32.82
N ILE A 453 -8.44 13.80 -32.86
CA ILE A 453 -7.73 14.86 -32.13
C ILE A 453 -8.05 16.23 -32.73
N CYS A 454 -8.07 16.35 -34.07
CA CYS A 454 -8.46 17.59 -34.74
C CYS A 454 -9.87 18.02 -34.32
N ASP A 455 -10.85 17.12 -34.37
CA ASP A 455 -12.24 17.39 -33.98
C ASP A 455 -12.32 17.85 -32.51
N ALA A 456 -11.59 17.18 -31.62
CA ALA A 456 -11.53 17.54 -30.20
C ALA A 456 -10.87 18.92 -29.97
N MET A 457 -9.82 19.25 -30.73
CA MET A 457 -9.18 20.57 -30.67
C MET A 457 -10.13 21.67 -31.16
N GLU A 458 -10.80 21.46 -32.30
CA GLU A 458 -11.72 22.44 -32.89
C GLU A 458 -12.95 22.69 -32.02
N ALA A 459 -13.50 21.62 -31.41
CA ALA A 459 -14.58 21.73 -30.42
C ALA A 459 -14.20 22.60 -29.21
N ASN A 460 -12.91 22.70 -28.90
CA ASN A 460 -12.35 23.46 -27.78
C ASN A 460 -11.71 24.80 -28.17
N ASN A 461 -12.15 25.39 -29.30
CA ASN A 461 -11.64 26.67 -29.81
C ASN A 461 -10.14 26.68 -30.13
N ILE A 462 -9.56 25.53 -30.47
CA ILE A 462 -8.21 25.41 -30.98
C ILE A 462 -8.28 25.16 -32.48
N ILE A 463 -7.79 26.11 -33.28
CA ILE A 463 -7.72 26.00 -34.73
C ILE A 463 -6.51 25.14 -35.09
N VAL A 464 -6.77 23.99 -35.71
CA VAL A 464 -5.70 23.15 -36.28
C VAL A 464 -5.04 23.88 -37.44
N LYS A 465 -3.71 23.96 -37.42
CA LYS A 465 -2.90 24.62 -38.45
C LYS A 465 -2.28 23.61 -39.40
N ASP A 466 -1.57 22.63 -38.87
CA ASP A 466 -0.82 21.66 -39.66
C ASP A 466 -0.73 20.30 -38.98
N VAL A 467 -0.58 19.26 -39.81
CA VAL A 467 -0.15 17.93 -39.37
C VAL A 467 1.33 17.78 -39.68
N ILE A 468 2.13 17.68 -38.62
CA ILE A 468 3.57 17.51 -38.65
C ILE A 468 3.90 16.03 -38.81
N LYS A 469 4.83 15.73 -39.72
CA LYS A 469 5.40 14.40 -39.94
C LYS A 469 6.77 14.30 -39.31
N TRP A 470 6.99 13.31 -38.46
CA TRP A 470 8.31 12.89 -38.03
C TRP A 470 8.70 11.61 -38.77
N VAL A 471 9.62 11.72 -39.72
CA VAL A 471 10.13 10.61 -40.51
C VAL A 471 11.44 10.11 -39.89
N LYS A 472 11.42 8.87 -39.43
CA LYS A 472 12.55 8.21 -38.77
C LYS A 472 13.56 7.77 -39.83
N SER A 473 14.80 8.24 -39.73
CA SER A 473 15.86 7.83 -40.67
C SER A 473 16.36 6.38 -40.48
N ASN A 474 16.04 5.75 -39.35
CA ASN A 474 16.41 4.38 -38.98
C ASN A 474 15.20 3.58 -38.42
N PRO A 475 14.14 3.37 -39.22
CA PRO A 475 12.92 2.74 -38.73
C PRO A 475 13.14 1.28 -38.31
N MET A 476 12.32 0.80 -37.37
CA MET A 476 12.45 -0.55 -36.84
C MET A 476 12.23 -1.61 -37.95
N PRO A 477 13.10 -2.62 -38.09
CA PRO A 477 12.95 -3.65 -39.12
C PRO A 477 11.64 -4.42 -38.99
N ARG A 478 10.89 -4.55 -40.09
CA ARG A 478 9.70 -5.41 -40.21
C ARG A 478 9.92 -6.46 -41.29
N ASN A 479 9.02 -7.44 -41.37
CA ASN A 479 9.01 -8.38 -42.49
C ASN A 479 8.58 -7.64 -43.77
N ILE A 480 9.58 -7.09 -44.47
CA ILE A 480 9.43 -6.28 -45.68
C ILE A 480 8.76 -7.04 -46.83
N ASN A 481 8.81 -8.38 -46.81
CA ASN A 481 8.17 -9.21 -47.82
C ASN A 481 6.65 -9.34 -47.63
N ARG A 482 6.09 -8.85 -46.51
CA ARG A 482 4.65 -8.95 -46.23
C ARG A 482 3.97 -7.62 -45.89
N ARG A 483 4.73 -6.58 -45.52
CA ARG A 483 4.20 -5.28 -45.10
C ARG A 483 5.19 -4.15 -45.37
N TYR A 484 4.67 -2.93 -45.58
CA TYR A 484 5.46 -1.72 -45.58
C TYR A 484 6.13 -1.46 -44.20
N VAL A 485 7.33 -0.89 -44.23
CA VAL A 485 8.00 -0.37 -43.04
C VAL A 485 7.35 0.97 -42.70
N GLN A 486 6.77 1.05 -41.50
CA GLN A 486 6.26 2.31 -40.99
C GLN A 486 7.39 3.05 -40.28
N ASP A 487 7.78 4.18 -40.86
CA ASP A 487 8.87 5.04 -40.40
C ASP A 487 8.38 6.41 -39.90
N THR A 488 7.09 6.70 -40.04
CA THR A 488 6.53 8.02 -39.79
C THR A 488 5.64 8.01 -38.55
N GLU A 489 5.87 8.98 -37.67
CA GLU A 489 4.94 9.41 -36.61
C GLU A 489 4.39 10.80 -36.94
N PHE A 490 3.26 11.16 -36.34
CA PHE A 490 2.57 12.41 -36.62
C PHE A 490 2.45 13.26 -35.36
N ALA A 491 2.33 14.57 -35.53
CA ALA A 491 1.87 15.48 -34.50
C ALA A 491 0.91 16.50 -35.11
N ILE A 492 -0.04 16.97 -34.32
CA ILE A 492 -1.01 17.99 -34.74
C ILE A 492 -0.65 19.28 -34.04
N TRP A 493 -0.44 20.33 -34.84
CA TRP A 493 -0.25 21.68 -34.34
C TRP A 493 -1.55 22.47 -34.46
N GLY A 494 -1.96 23.10 -33.36
CA GLY A 494 -3.11 24.00 -33.37
C GLY A 494 -2.93 25.15 -32.39
N VAL A 495 -3.70 26.21 -32.61
CA VAL A 495 -3.55 27.49 -31.90
C VAL A 495 -4.89 27.98 -31.42
N LYS A 496 -4.94 28.72 -30.32
CA LYS A 496 -6.20 29.27 -29.82
C LYS A 496 -6.85 30.18 -30.86
N LYS A 497 -8.17 30.09 -31.02
CA LYS A 497 -8.93 30.89 -31.98
C LYS A 497 -8.71 32.39 -31.72
N GLY A 498 -8.25 33.10 -32.75
CA GLY A 498 -7.91 34.53 -32.66
C GLY A 498 -6.50 34.84 -32.12
N SER A 499 -5.65 33.83 -31.90
CA SER A 499 -4.26 34.03 -31.44
C SER A 499 -3.37 34.73 -32.48
N LYS A 500 -2.36 35.44 -31.98
CA LYS A 500 -1.15 35.81 -32.71
C LYS A 500 -0.06 34.77 -32.41
N TRP A 501 -0.19 33.60 -33.03
CA TRP A 501 0.68 32.46 -32.75
C TRP A 501 2.12 32.67 -33.25
N ILE A 502 3.04 31.86 -32.71
CA ILE A 502 4.47 31.90 -33.03
C ILE A 502 4.80 30.90 -34.13
N PHE A 503 5.61 31.34 -35.09
CA PHE A 503 6.17 30.50 -36.15
C PHE A 503 7.53 31.06 -36.61
N ASN A 504 8.58 30.67 -35.90
CA ASN A 504 9.96 31.12 -36.09
C ASN A 504 10.64 30.36 -37.24
N LYS A 505 10.15 30.56 -38.46
CA LYS A 505 10.75 29.98 -39.67
C LYS A 505 12.18 30.51 -39.84
N PRO A 506 13.20 29.65 -40.03
CA PRO A 506 14.55 30.09 -40.37
C PRO A 506 14.58 30.98 -41.62
N ASP A 507 15.38 32.04 -41.61
CA ASP A 507 15.47 33.02 -42.72
C ASP A 507 15.98 32.38 -44.02
N ASN A 508 16.85 31.38 -43.91
CA ASN A 508 17.43 30.64 -45.03
C ASN A 508 16.48 29.63 -45.69
N HIS A 509 15.22 29.51 -45.23
CA HIS A 509 14.23 28.61 -45.81
C HIS A 509 13.07 29.42 -46.41
N PRO A 510 12.86 29.42 -47.73
CA PRO A 510 11.73 30.13 -48.34
C PRO A 510 10.39 29.52 -47.90
N TYR A 511 10.34 28.20 -47.77
CA TYR A 511 9.19 27.45 -47.27
C TYR A 511 9.65 26.39 -46.28
N LEU A 512 8.91 26.24 -45.19
CA LEU A 512 9.12 25.17 -44.21
C LEU A 512 8.04 24.11 -44.40
N ARG A 513 8.45 22.90 -44.73
CA ARG A 513 7.53 21.75 -44.78
C ARG A 513 7.32 21.24 -43.36
N PRO A 514 6.11 20.76 -42.99
CA PRO A 514 5.85 20.17 -41.69
C PRO A 514 6.42 18.74 -41.63
N GLU A 515 7.72 18.58 -41.91
CA GLU A 515 8.42 17.30 -41.97
C GLU A 515 9.78 17.41 -41.27
N PHE A 516 9.97 16.60 -40.23
CA PHE A 516 11.22 16.49 -39.49
C PHE A 516 11.83 15.11 -39.75
N LYS A 517 13.11 15.08 -40.14
CA LYS A 517 13.87 13.84 -40.37
C LYS A 517 14.94 13.67 -39.31
N THR A 518 14.68 12.83 -38.31
CA THR A 518 15.64 12.49 -37.26
C THR A 518 15.58 11.00 -36.95
N PRO A 519 16.66 10.36 -36.48
CA PRO A 519 16.63 8.95 -36.12
C PRO A 519 15.78 8.71 -34.86
N THR A 520 15.30 7.48 -34.71
CA THR A 520 14.96 6.90 -33.41
C THR A 520 16.16 6.91 -32.49
N VAL A 521 15.92 7.17 -31.20
CA VAL A 521 16.97 7.37 -30.21
C VAL A 521 17.80 6.10 -29.99
N LEU A 522 19.12 6.24 -30.15
CA LEU A 522 20.13 5.19 -29.96
C LEU A 522 21.27 5.71 -29.08
N GLY A 523 22.10 4.81 -28.55
CA GLY A 523 23.32 5.19 -27.81
C GLY A 523 23.04 5.88 -26.47
N LYS A 524 23.86 6.87 -26.12
CA LYS A 524 23.85 7.53 -24.79
C LYS A 524 22.58 8.34 -24.49
N GLU A 525 21.85 8.76 -25.51
CA GLU A 525 20.58 9.50 -25.35
C GLU A 525 19.43 8.56 -24.95
N ARG A 526 19.56 7.25 -25.19
CA ARG A 526 18.47 6.29 -24.99
C ARG A 526 18.24 6.02 -23.51
N THR A 527 17.03 6.34 -23.06
CA THR A 527 16.51 5.99 -21.74
C THR A 527 15.84 4.61 -21.75
N ALA A 528 15.35 4.16 -20.60
CA ALA A 528 14.53 2.95 -20.49
C ALA A 528 13.14 3.09 -21.15
N HIS A 529 12.71 4.31 -21.51
CA HIS A 529 11.39 4.55 -22.08
C HIS A 529 11.30 4.05 -23.53
N PRO A 530 10.33 3.19 -23.88
CA PRO A 530 10.30 2.52 -25.18
C PRO A 530 9.87 3.42 -26.35
N THR A 531 9.18 4.54 -26.09
CA THR A 531 8.66 5.48 -27.11
C THR A 531 9.28 6.88 -26.99
N GLN A 532 10.55 6.96 -26.58
CA GLN A 532 11.26 8.23 -26.46
C GLN A 532 11.35 8.99 -27.80
N LYS A 533 10.91 10.26 -27.80
CA LYS A 533 11.17 11.22 -28.89
C LYS A 533 12.63 11.68 -28.84
N SER A 534 13.24 11.92 -30.00
CA SER A 534 14.63 12.40 -30.07
C SER A 534 14.74 13.85 -29.62
N LEU A 535 15.85 14.18 -28.95
CA LEU A 535 16.10 15.51 -28.43
C LEU A 535 16.11 16.56 -29.56
N ASN A 536 16.82 16.26 -30.65
CA ASN A 536 16.87 17.13 -31.83
C ASN A 536 15.49 17.37 -32.47
N LEU A 537 14.56 16.41 -32.43
CA LEU A 537 13.20 16.65 -32.91
C LEU A 537 12.49 17.70 -32.03
N MET A 538 12.54 17.50 -30.72
CA MET A 538 11.87 18.37 -29.75
C MET A 538 12.47 19.77 -29.74
N GLU A 539 13.80 19.91 -29.78
CA GLU A 539 14.49 21.21 -29.84
C GLU A 539 14.07 22.02 -31.07
N ASN A 540 14.01 21.39 -32.25
CA ASN A 540 13.60 22.07 -33.47
C ASN A 540 12.12 22.46 -33.43
N LEU A 541 11.24 21.59 -32.93
CA LEU A 541 9.82 21.89 -32.77
C LEU A 541 9.60 23.07 -31.82
N ILE A 542 10.21 23.03 -30.63
CA ILE A 542 10.11 24.09 -29.63
C ILE A 542 10.62 25.41 -30.21
N LYS A 543 11.80 25.40 -30.83
CA LYS A 543 12.39 26.60 -31.44
C LYS A 543 11.50 27.27 -32.50
N ILE A 544 10.80 26.47 -33.31
CA ILE A 544 9.90 26.99 -34.35
C ILE A 544 8.60 27.55 -33.74
N HIS A 545 8.06 26.90 -32.71
CA HIS A 545 6.70 27.17 -32.23
C HIS A 545 6.62 27.97 -30.92
N THR A 546 7.75 28.28 -30.27
CA THR A 546 7.80 29.00 -28.99
C THR A 546 8.90 30.08 -28.99
N ASN A 547 8.87 30.97 -27.99
CA ASN A 547 9.89 31.98 -27.69
C ASN A 547 10.50 31.77 -26.29
N PRO A 548 11.74 32.24 -26.05
CA PRO A 548 12.35 32.22 -24.72
C PRO A 548 11.49 32.90 -23.66
N GLY A 549 11.37 32.27 -22.48
CA GLY A 549 10.58 32.77 -21.35
C GLY A 549 9.10 32.35 -21.36
N GLN A 550 8.63 31.68 -22.41
CA GLN A 550 7.30 31.09 -22.43
C GLN A 550 7.23 29.75 -21.69
N THR A 551 6.06 29.48 -21.12
CA THR A 551 5.85 28.25 -20.33
C THR A 551 5.26 27.14 -21.21
N ILE A 552 5.94 26.00 -21.23
CA ILE A 552 5.46 24.76 -21.86
C ILE A 552 4.98 23.80 -20.77
N ILE A 553 3.82 23.17 -20.96
CA ILE A 553 3.35 22.06 -20.14
C ILE A 553 3.31 20.76 -20.97
N ASP A 554 3.86 19.70 -20.40
CA ASP A 554 3.77 18.34 -20.93
C ASP A 554 3.04 17.46 -19.89
N PRO A 555 1.73 17.19 -20.05
CA PRO A 555 0.94 16.44 -19.07
C PRO A 555 1.35 14.97 -18.89
N PHE A 556 2.00 14.37 -19.88
CA PHE A 556 2.30 12.94 -19.87
C PHE A 556 3.80 12.64 -19.79
N MET A 557 4.64 13.61 -20.20
CA MET A 557 6.10 13.72 -20.02
C MET A 557 6.96 12.59 -20.62
N GLY A 558 6.47 11.35 -20.72
CA GLY A 558 7.17 10.19 -21.27
C GLY A 558 8.58 10.02 -20.70
N SER A 559 9.58 10.14 -21.57
CA SER A 559 11.01 10.10 -21.22
C SER A 559 11.59 11.41 -20.66
N GLY A 560 10.79 12.47 -20.59
CA GLY A 560 11.22 13.82 -20.19
C GLY A 560 11.84 14.65 -21.31
N THR A 561 11.81 14.19 -22.56
CA THR A 561 12.52 14.87 -23.67
C THR A 561 12.05 16.31 -23.88
N THR A 562 10.75 16.58 -23.73
CA THR A 562 10.19 17.94 -23.85
C THR A 562 10.87 18.90 -22.88
N GLY A 563 11.03 18.50 -21.62
CA GLY A 563 11.64 19.34 -20.58
C GLY A 563 13.17 19.49 -20.70
N VAL A 564 13.86 18.56 -21.37
CA VAL A 564 15.29 18.69 -21.67
C VAL A 564 15.53 19.60 -22.88
N ALA A 565 14.58 19.65 -23.82
CA ALA A 565 14.66 20.45 -25.04
C ALA A 565 14.23 21.92 -24.87
N SER A 566 13.41 22.20 -23.86
CA SER A 566 12.92 23.54 -23.48
C SER A 566 13.94 24.29 -22.62
#